data_AF-A0A533RTC4-F1
#
_entry.id   AF-A0A533RTC4-F1
#
_cell.length_a   1.000
_cell.length_b   1.000
_cell.length_c   1.000
_cell.angle_alpha   90.00
_cell.angle_beta   90.00
_cell.angle_gamma   90.00
#
_symmetry.space_group_name_H-M   'P 1'
#
loop_
_entity.id
_entity.type
_entity.pdbx_description
1 polymer ?
#
loop_
_entity_poly.entity_id
_entity_poly.type
_entity_poly.pdbx_seq_one_letter_code
_entity_poly.pdbx_strand_id
1 'polypeptide(L)'
;MNRVIRVLFAAALTSALVISAGCGRTVQVKSGTRTICTEGELVSENVRLVKVPAAEASRYGVKTVTVTCDRHARLAAEYAAAQKSISEGDLKTAGAQLSAIVKSDPGYRQAGSQLKDIQAGKTPTPDSNVSVKPATGGSSSGSTPKPDKPGEGSVGGALTQWTPEKLDGFRAAKPVTDPMAVSREYLPSSTDERVLSLVIVAEQYRTPKLASAALRTQIKGAYTHDAGSVEVNGRKAYYGTDGKRYAVVAFTDGPVVVACALAARPGTAPDSLKARVVAAADQLP
;
A
#
# COMPACT_ATOMS: atom_id res chain seq x y z
N MET A 1 2.86 -13.58 2.91
CA MET A 1 4.08 -12.93 2.37
C MET A 1 3.68 -11.58 1.80
N ASN A 2 4.05 -10.50 2.48
CA ASN A 2 3.35 -9.20 2.43
C ASN A 2 3.82 -8.27 1.29
N ARG A 3 2.96 -7.28 0.97
CA ARG A 3 3.08 -6.31 -0.14
C ARG A 3 4.45 -5.62 -0.23
N VAL A 4 5.03 -5.10 0.85
CA VAL A 4 6.36 -4.43 0.83
C VAL A 4 7.47 -5.36 0.35
N ILE A 5 7.53 -6.58 0.90
CA ILE A 5 8.51 -7.60 0.47
C ILE A 5 8.21 -8.03 -0.96
N ARG A 6 6.94 -8.21 -1.34
CA ARG A 6 6.56 -8.56 -2.72
C ARG A 6 6.84 -7.44 -3.72
N VAL A 7 6.79 -6.17 -3.35
CA VAL A 7 7.11 -5.02 -4.21
C VAL A 7 8.61 -4.77 -4.27
N LEU A 8 9.35 -4.90 -3.17
CA LEU A 8 10.82 -4.86 -3.17
C LEU A 8 11.42 -6.04 -3.96
N PHE A 9 10.82 -7.24 -3.87
CA PHE A 9 11.18 -8.37 -4.73
C PHE A 9 10.66 -8.22 -6.18
N ALA A 10 9.44 -7.71 -6.41
CA ALA A 10 8.88 -7.60 -7.77
C ALA A 10 9.40 -6.43 -8.59
N ALA A 11 9.80 -5.32 -7.95
CA ALA A 11 10.45 -4.19 -8.61
C ALA A 11 11.93 -4.48 -8.92
N ALA A 12 12.54 -5.47 -8.27
CA ALA A 12 13.84 -6.02 -8.66
C ALA A 12 13.76 -7.21 -9.64
N LEU A 13 12.54 -7.63 -10.01
CA LEU A 13 12.23 -8.72 -10.94
C LEU A 13 11.58 -8.22 -12.25
N THR A 14 11.70 -6.94 -12.58
CA THR A 14 11.88 -6.52 -13.98
C THR A 14 13.31 -6.88 -14.42
N SER A 15 13.65 -8.16 -14.27
CA SER A 15 14.83 -8.76 -14.85
C SER A 15 14.70 -8.61 -16.36
N ALA A 16 15.32 -7.58 -16.93
CA ALA A 16 15.83 -7.66 -18.28
C ALA A 16 16.91 -8.75 -18.29
N LEU A 17 16.49 -10.02 -18.35
CA LEU A 17 17.32 -11.10 -18.85
C LEU A 17 17.57 -10.77 -20.32
N VAL A 18 18.63 -10.01 -20.56
CA VAL A 18 19.18 -9.79 -21.90
C VAL A 18 19.82 -11.12 -22.30
N ILE A 19 19.02 -12.03 -22.86
CA ILE A 19 19.55 -13.13 -23.66
C ILE A 19 19.78 -12.54 -25.04
N SER A 20 21.00 -12.09 -25.30
CA SER A 20 21.43 -11.61 -26.60
C SER A 20 21.63 -12.78 -27.55
N ALA A 21 20.63 -13.07 -28.39
CA ALA A 21 20.80 -13.76 -29.66
C ALA A 21 19.64 -13.40 -30.62
N GLY A 22 19.93 -12.57 -31.62
CA GLY A 22 19.36 -12.69 -32.98
C GLY A 22 17.88 -12.34 -33.28
N CYS A 23 16.95 -12.30 -32.33
CA CYS A 23 15.53 -11.98 -32.60
C CYS A 23 14.97 -11.00 -31.56
N GLY A 24 14.05 -10.13 -31.97
CA GLY A 24 13.55 -8.97 -31.21
C GLY A 24 13.42 -9.17 -29.70
N ARG A 25 13.94 -8.20 -28.92
CA ARG A 25 13.97 -8.22 -27.45
C ARG A 25 12.56 -8.45 -26.91
N THR A 26 12.35 -9.55 -26.17
CA THR A 26 11.09 -9.84 -25.46
C THR A 26 11.30 -9.71 -23.95
N VAL A 27 10.26 -9.28 -23.25
CA VAL A 27 10.23 -9.11 -21.79
C VAL A 27 8.99 -9.79 -21.23
N GLN A 28 9.06 -10.27 -19.99
CA GLN A 28 7.87 -10.76 -19.28
C GLN A 28 7.25 -9.62 -18.49
N VAL A 29 5.95 -9.40 -18.67
CA VAL A 29 5.18 -8.36 -17.99
C VAL A 29 3.97 -8.99 -17.32
N LYS A 30 3.54 -8.42 -16.20
CA LYS A 30 2.28 -8.80 -15.56
C LYS A 30 1.13 -8.05 -16.23
N SER A 31 0.13 -8.80 -16.70
CA SER A 31 -1.06 -8.24 -17.34
C SER A 31 -2.31 -8.91 -16.80
N GLY A 32 -3.38 -8.12 -16.64
CA GLY A 32 -4.68 -8.61 -16.22
C GLY A 32 -5.35 -7.69 -15.20
N THR A 33 -6.32 -8.22 -14.47
CA THR A 33 -7.15 -7.42 -13.55
C THR A 33 -6.96 -7.87 -12.11
N ARG A 34 -6.78 -6.94 -11.19
CA ARG A 34 -6.78 -7.16 -9.75
C ARG A 34 -7.98 -6.43 -9.15
N THR A 35 -8.87 -7.15 -8.49
CA THR A 35 -10.00 -6.56 -7.77
C THR A 35 -9.67 -6.45 -6.30
N ILE A 36 -9.78 -5.26 -5.74
CA ILE A 36 -9.45 -4.96 -4.34
C ILE A 36 -10.67 -4.35 -3.67
N CYS A 37 -10.88 -4.68 -2.41
CA CYS A 37 -11.90 -4.06 -1.58
C CYS A 37 -11.52 -2.58 -1.34
N THR A 38 -12.51 -1.72 -1.09
CA THR A 38 -12.31 -0.38 -0.53
C THR A 38 -11.43 -0.38 0.73
N GLU A 39 -11.50 -1.44 1.53
CA GLU A 39 -10.69 -1.64 2.74
C GLU A 39 -9.33 -2.31 2.47
N GLY A 40 -8.91 -2.43 1.21
CA GLY A 40 -7.58 -2.93 0.81
C GLY A 40 -7.45 -4.46 0.72
N GLU A 41 -8.49 -5.23 1.02
CA GLU A 41 -8.49 -6.69 0.87
C GLU A 41 -8.48 -7.13 -0.60
N LEU A 42 -7.74 -8.17 -0.95
CA LEU A 42 -7.77 -8.73 -2.31
C LEU A 42 -9.07 -9.53 -2.51
N VAL A 43 -9.93 -9.11 -3.45
CA VAL A 43 -11.20 -9.77 -3.78
C VAL A 43 -11.02 -10.82 -4.87
N SER A 44 -10.28 -10.47 -5.93
CA SER A 44 -9.92 -11.42 -6.98
C SER A 44 -8.66 -10.99 -7.71
N GLU A 45 -7.88 -11.94 -8.19
CA GLU A 45 -6.66 -11.67 -8.96
C GLU A 45 -6.65 -12.51 -10.24
N ASN A 46 -6.83 -11.82 -11.37
CA ASN A 46 -6.73 -12.38 -12.71
C ASN A 46 -5.50 -11.78 -13.39
N VAL A 47 -4.34 -11.90 -12.73
CA VAL A 47 -3.06 -11.38 -13.23
C VAL A 47 -2.21 -12.56 -13.68
N ARG A 48 -1.68 -12.46 -14.90
CA ARG A 48 -0.78 -13.47 -15.48
C ARG A 48 0.48 -12.83 -16.02
N LEU A 49 1.54 -13.62 -16.09
CA LEU A 49 2.75 -13.26 -16.80
C LEU A 49 2.52 -13.47 -18.30
N VAL A 50 2.82 -12.45 -19.09
CA VAL A 50 2.73 -12.48 -20.54
C VAL A 50 4.09 -12.09 -21.09
N LYS A 51 4.59 -12.85 -22.07
CA LYS A 51 5.83 -12.54 -22.77
C LYS A 51 5.50 -11.67 -23.98
N VAL A 52 6.09 -10.48 -24.04
CA VAL A 52 5.76 -9.47 -25.04
C VAL A 52 7.04 -8.83 -25.61
N PRO A 53 7.00 -8.26 -26.83
CA PRO A 53 8.10 -7.43 -27.32
C PRO A 53 8.39 -6.25 -26.38
N ALA A 54 9.66 -5.91 -26.18
CA ALA A 54 10.08 -4.83 -25.28
C ALA A 54 9.45 -3.47 -25.64
N ALA A 55 9.26 -3.20 -26.94
CA ALA A 55 8.61 -1.97 -27.41
C ALA A 55 7.11 -1.90 -27.06
N GLU A 56 6.47 -3.05 -26.83
CA GLU A 56 5.04 -3.15 -26.51
C GLU A 56 4.76 -3.33 -25.02
N ALA A 57 5.80 -3.57 -24.21
CA ALA A 57 5.68 -3.80 -22.77
C ALA A 57 4.85 -2.72 -22.05
N SER A 58 4.91 -1.48 -22.52
CA SER A 58 4.15 -0.34 -22.00
C SER A 58 2.64 -0.44 -22.16
N ARG A 59 2.14 -1.31 -23.04
CA ARG A 59 0.70 -1.56 -23.28
C ARG A 59 0.10 -2.58 -22.33
N TYR A 60 0.93 -3.28 -21.58
CA TYR A 60 0.53 -4.34 -20.67
C TYR A 60 0.70 -3.86 -19.23
N GLY A 61 -0.28 -4.18 -18.39
CA GLY A 61 -0.25 -3.79 -17.00
C GLY A 61 -1.37 -4.45 -16.22
N VAL A 62 -1.28 -4.35 -14.91
CA VAL A 62 -2.35 -4.78 -14.02
C VAL A 62 -3.33 -3.65 -13.86
N LYS A 63 -4.57 -3.85 -14.31
CA LYS A 63 -5.68 -2.94 -14.02
C LYS A 63 -6.22 -3.26 -12.63
N THR A 64 -6.21 -2.29 -11.74
CA THR A 64 -6.83 -2.45 -10.42
C THR A 64 -8.28 -1.95 -10.49
N VAL A 65 -9.21 -2.76 -10.00
CA VAL A 65 -10.63 -2.42 -9.84
C VAL A 65 -10.95 -2.42 -8.36
N THR A 66 -11.50 -1.32 -7.85
CA THR A 66 -11.91 -1.22 -6.45
C THR A 66 -13.40 -1.52 -6.34
N VAL A 67 -13.77 -2.40 -5.42
CA VAL A 67 -15.16 -2.77 -5.10
C VAL A 67 -15.37 -2.77 -3.60
N THR A 68 -16.62 -2.79 -3.11
CA THR A 68 -16.89 -3.18 -1.73
C THR A 68 -17.03 -4.70 -1.69
N CYS A 69 -16.19 -5.41 -0.94
CA CYS A 69 -16.32 -6.86 -0.83
C CYS A 69 -17.55 -7.23 0.02
N ASP A 70 -18.09 -8.43 -0.18
CA ASP A 70 -19.31 -8.89 0.50
C ASP A 70 -19.23 -8.78 2.02
N ARG A 71 -18.03 -9.02 2.59
CA ARG A 71 -17.78 -8.85 4.02
C ARG A 71 -18.00 -7.41 4.47
N HIS A 72 -17.44 -6.43 3.76
CA HIS A 72 -17.56 -5.02 4.11
C HIS A 72 -18.94 -4.45 3.77
N ALA A 73 -19.59 -4.96 2.72
CA ALA A 73 -20.99 -4.66 2.43
C ALA A 73 -21.90 -5.15 3.58
N ARG A 74 -21.65 -6.36 4.09
CA ARG A 74 -22.37 -6.92 5.23
C ARG A 74 -22.12 -6.14 6.51
N LEU A 75 -20.86 -5.81 6.83
CA LEU A 75 -20.53 -4.99 8.00
C LEU A 75 -21.19 -3.60 7.93
N ALA A 76 -21.26 -2.99 6.73
CA ALA A 76 -21.97 -1.72 6.54
C ALA A 76 -23.47 -1.85 6.79
N ALA A 77 -24.11 -2.92 6.33
CA ALA A 77 -25.51 -3.18 6.59
C ALA A 77 -25.80 -3.44 8.07
N GLU A 78 -24.95 -4.24 8.74
CA GLU A 78 -25.06 -4.53 10.18
C GLU A 78 -24.90 -3.24 11.01
N TYR A 79 -23.95 -2.37 10.65
CA TYR A 79 -23.75 -1.10 11.32
C TYR A 79 -24.88 -0.11 11.08
N ALA A 80 -25.44 -0.06 9.86
CA ALA A 80 -26.61 0.76 9.56
C ALA A 80 -27.84 0.32 10.37
N ALA A 81 -28.03 -0.98 10.55
CA ALA A 81 -29.08 -1.50 11.43
C ALA A 81 -28.85 -1.08 12.90
N ALA A 82 -27.61 -1.12 13.39
CA ALA A 82 -27.26 -0.63 14.72
C ALA A 82 -27.53 0.87 14.89
N GLN A 83 -27.17 1.69 13.90
CA GLN A 83 -27.46 3.14 13.95
C GLN A 83 -28.97 3.41 13.97
N LYS A 84 -29.76 2.64 13.23
CA LYS A 84 -31.21 2.72 13.26
C LYS A 84 -31.75 2.41 14.66
N SER A 85 -31.31 1.32 15.29
CA SER A 85 -31.72 0.97 16.65
C SER A 85 -31.31 2.04 17.69
N ILE A 86 -30.14 2.67 17.53
CA ILE A 86 -29.76 3.83 18.37
C ILE A 86 -30.75 4.98 18.17
N SER A 87 -31.09 5.32 16.93
CA SER A 87 -32.01 6.42 16.62
C SER A 87 -33.44 6.19 17.12
N GLU A 88 -33.87 4.92 17.19
CA GLU A 88 -35.17 4.51 17.71
C GLU A 88 -35.19 4.34 19.24
N GLY A 89 -34.03 4.52 19.90
CA GLY A 89 -33.90 4.35 21.35
C GLY A 89 -33.83 2.89 21.81
N ASP A 90 -33.76 1.91 20.89
CA ASP A 90 -33.59 0.49 21.21
C ASP A 90 -32.12 0.15 21.47
N LEU A 91 -31.63 0.58 22.64
CA LEU A 91 -30.23 0.40 23.04
C LEU A 91 -29.86 -1.08 23.28
N LYS A 92 -30.84 -1.94 23.58
CA LYS A 92 -30.60 -3.37 23.78
C LYS A 92 -30.27 -4.05 22.45
N THR A 93 -31.07 -3.79 21.41
CA THR A 93 -30.81 -4.31 20.06
C THR A 93 -29.55 -3.69 19.46
N ALA A 94 -29.37 -2.37 19.62
CA ALA A 94 -28.16 -1.69 19.17
C ALA A 94 -26.90 -2.28 19.82
N GLY A 95 -26.92 -2.51 21.15
CA GLY A 95 -25.79 -3.11 21.87
C GLY A 95 -25.44 -4.51 21.37
N ALA A 96 -26.43 -5.35 21.06
CA ALA A 96 -26.20 -6.68 20.52
C ALA A 96 -25.56 -6.64 19.12
N GLN A 97 -26.06 -5.76 18.23
CA GLN A 97 -25.53 -5.58 16.88
C GLN A 97 -24.11 -4.99 16.89
N LEU A 98 -23.86 -3.96 17.69
CA LEU A 98 -22.53 -3.37 17.85
C LEU A 98 -21.53 -4.36 18.45
N SER A 99 -21.95 -5.21 19.39
CA SER A 99 -21.11 -6.28 19.94
C SER A 99 -20.71 -7.30 18.89
N ALA A 100 -21.63 -7.69 18.00
CA ALA A 100 -21.33 -8.60 16.89
C ALA A 100 -20.33 -7.96 15.90
N ILE A 101 -20.50 -6.68 15.57
CA ILE A 101 -19.59 -5.92 14.71
C ILE A 101 -18.19 -5.84 15.35
N VAL A 102 -18.09 -5.44 16.62
CA VAL A 102 -16.80 -5.32 17.34
C VAL A 102 -16.07 -6.66 17.46
N LYS A 103 -16.79 -7.78 17.59
CA LYS A 103 -16.19 -9.13 17.57
C LYS A 103 -15.61 -9.49 16.20
N SER A 104 -16.24 -9.04 15.12
CA SER A 104 -15.82 -9.31 13.73
C SER A 104 -14.71 -8.35 13.26
N ASP A 105 -14.82 -7.07 13.62
CA ASP A 105 -13.86 -6.01 13.36
C ASP A 105 -13.88 -4.97 14.50
N PRO A 106 -12.93 -5.07 15.46
CA PRO A 106 -12.83 -4.15 16.59
C PRO A 106 -12.60 -2.69 16.19
N GLY A 107 -12.13 -2.44 14.96
CA GLY A 107 -11.80 -1.13 14.43
C GLY A 107 -12.88 -0.53 13.54
N TYR A 108 -14.05 -1.15 13.41
CA TYR A 108 -15.11 -0.74 12.50
C TYR A 108 -15.83 0.54 12.99
N ARG A 109 -15.54 1.67 12.33
CA ARG A 109 -16.18 2.99 12.58
C ARG A 109 -16.23 3.34 14.08
N GLN A 110 -17.41 3.75 14.58
CA GLN A 110 -17.65 4.11 15.98
C GLN A 110 -18.23 2.95 16.79
N ALA A 111 -18.28 1.72 16.24
CA ALA A 111 -19.00 0.62 16.88
C ALA A 111 -18.47 0.30 18.29
N GLY A 112 -17.15 0.35 18.47
CA GLY A 112 -16.51 0.12 19.77
C GLY A 112 -16.76 1.23 20.80
N SER A 113 -16.82 2.49 20.39
CA SER A 113 -17.12 3.60 21.31
C SER A 113 -18.60 3.64 21.67
N GLN A 114 -19.50 3.48 20.68
CA GLN A 114 -20.94 3.46 20.92
C GLN A 114 -21.37 2.27 21.79
N LEU A 115 -20.74 1.10 21.63
CA LEU A 115 -20.99 -0.04 22.51
C LEU A 115 -20.60 0.26 23.96
N LYS A 116 -19.47 0.94 24.19
CA LYS A 116 -19.04 1.35 25.54
C LYS A 116 -20.01 2.36 26.15
N ASP A 117 -20.52 3.30 25.36
CA ASP A 117 -21.51 4.27 25.83
C ASP A 117 -22.80 3.57 26.27
N ILE A 118 -23.32 2.63 25.46
CA ILE A 118 -24.51 1.83 25.82
C ILE A 118 -24.25 1.02 27.10
N GLN A 119 -23.09 0.37 27.22
CA GLN A 119 -22.72 -0.40 28.42
C GLN A 119 -22.57 0.48 29.66
N ALA A 120 -22.21 1.76 29.50
CA ALA A 120 -22.16 2.76 30.56
C ALA A 120 -23.53 3.40 30.87
N GLY A 121 -24.62 2.90 30.26
CA GLY A 121 -25.98 3.43 30.46
C GLY A 121 -26.25 4.75 29.73
N LYS A 122 -25.42 5.11 28.74
CA LYS A 122 -25.56 6.33 27.94
C LYS A 122 -26.17 6.02 26.58
N THR A 123 -26.92 6.97 26.03
CA THR A 123 -27.38 6.92 24.64
C THR A 123 -26.32 7.55 23.74
N PRO A 124 -25.61 6.77 22.91
CA PRO A 124 -24.67 7.34 21.95
C PRO A 124 -25.41 8.14 20.87
N THR A 125 -24.73 9.14 20.30
CA THR A 125 -25.24 9.85 19.12
C THR A 125 -25.11 8.96 17.87
N PRO A 126 -26.16 8.85 17.02
CA PRO A 126 -26.05 8.17 15.73
C PRO A 126 -24.96 8.79 14.85
N ASP A 127 -24.23 7.94 14.14
CA ASP A 127 -23.19 8.35 13.18
C ASP A 127 -23.84 9.04 11.97
N SER A 128 -23.64 10.35 11.84
CA SER A 128 -24.21 11.19 10.78
C SER A 128 -23.72 10.84 9.37
N ASN A 129 -22.68 10.01 9.25
CA ASN A 129 -22.18 9.52 7.96
C ASN A 129 -22.87 8.23 7.51
N VAL A 130 -23.93 7.80 8.19
CA VAL A 130 -24.76 6.65 7.81
C VAL A 130 -26.11 7.15 7.34
N SER A 131 -26.37 7.02 6.04
CA SER A 131 -27.69 7.31 5.47
C SER A 131 -28.69 6.25 5.90
N VAL A 132 -29.41 6.49 6.99
CA VAL A 132 -30.55 5.67 7.43
C VAL A 132 -31.77 6.05 6.58
N LYS A 133 -31.85 5.55 5.34
CA LYS A 133 -33.07 5.71 4.53
C LYS A 133 -34.09 4.63 4.95
N PRO A 134 -35.37 4.96 5.20
CA PRO A 134 -36.39 3.96 5.48
C PRO A 134 -36.54 3.04 4.26
N ALA A 135 -36.46 1.72 4.50
CA ALA A 135 -36.71 0.73 3.48
C ALA A 135 -38.23 0.65 3.21
N THR A 136 -38.70 1.34 2.17
CA THR A 136 -39.97 1.04 1.53
C THR A 136 -39.68 0.28 0.24
N GLY A 137 -40.22 -0.94 0.14
CA GLY A 137 -39.95 -1.87 -0.96
C GLY A 137 -40.24 -1.26 -2.33
N GLY A 138 -39.31 -1.49 -3.25
CA GLY A 138 -39.42 -1.11 -4.65
C GLY A 138 -38.35 -1.83 -5.46
N SER A 139 -38.79 -2.85 -6.19
CA SER A 139 -37.99 -3.50 -7.23
C SER A 139 -37.68 -2.47 -8.32
N SER A 140 -36.41 -2.16 -8.58
CA SER A 140 -36.03 -1.45 -9.82
C SER A 140 -34.61 -1.79 -10.28
N SER A 141 -34.59 -2.44 -11.44
CA SER A 141 -33.66 -2.31 -12.56
C SER A 141 -32.25 -1.77 -12.29
N GLY A 142 -31.27 -2.66 -12.50
CA GLY A 142 -29.86 -2.33 -12.51
C GLY A 142 -29.54 -1.18 -13.48
N SER A 143 -29.17 -0.05 -12.91
CA SER A 143 -28.50 1.04 -13.61
C SER A 143 -27.10 1.16 -13.03
N THR A 144 -26.11 0.92 -13.87
CA THR A 144 -24.68 1.06 -13.57
C THR A 144 -24.43 2.47 -13.04
N PRO A 145 -23.87 2.65 -11.82
CA PRO A 145 -23.54 3.97 -11.34
C PRO A 145 -22.49 4.60 -12.24
N LYS A 146 -22.83 5.77 -12.78
CA LYS A 146 -21.87 6.69 -13.40
C LYS A 146 -20.79 7.01 -12.36
N PRO A 147 -19.49 7.01 -12.70
CA PRO A 147 -18.44 7.27 -11.72
C PRO A 147 -18.65 8.64 -11.07
N ASP A 148 -18.81 8.66 -9.75
CA ASP A 148 -18.85 9.89 -8.98
C ASP A 148 -17.53 10.66 -9.15
N LYS A 149 -17.64 11.98 -9.31
CA LYS A 149 -16.50 12.90 -9.25
C LYS A 149 -15.78 12.70 -7.90
N PRO A 150 -14.43 12.82 -7.86
CA PRO A 150 -13.67 12.60 -6.64
C PRO A 150 -14.14 13.54 -5.53
N GLY A 151 -14.71 12.96 -4.47
CA GLY A 151 -14.97 13.65 -3.22
C GLY A 151 -13.66 13.94 -2.49
N GLU A 152 -13.58 15.13 -1.90
CA GLU A 152 -12.47 15.62 -1.10
C GLU A 152 -12.24 14.71 0.11
N GLY A 153 -11.13 13.99 0.07
CA GLY A 153 -10.71 13.00 1.07
C GLY A 153 -9.68 12.03 0.49
N SER A 154 -8.80 12.52 -0.37
CA SER A 154 -7.88 11.67 -1.13
C SER A 154 -6.65 11.35 -0.30
N VAL A 155 -6.58 10.14 0.25
CA VAL A 155 -5.37 9.60 0.90
C VAL A 155 -4.27 9.26 -0.13
N GLY A 156 -4.57 9.37 -1.44
CA GLY A 156 -3.62 9.05 -2.52
C GLY A 156 -2.69 10.20 -2.95
N GLY A 157 -2.96 11.45 -2.57
CA GLY A 157 -2.13 12.61 -2.97
C GLY A 157 -0.87 12.78 -2.12
N ALA A 158 -0.89 12.32 -0.86
CA ALA A 158 0.18 12.58 0.11
C ALA A 158 1.40 11.67 -0.03
N LEU A 159 1.32 10.53 -0.72
CA LEU A 159 2.43 9.57 -0.75
C LEU A 159 3.45 9.86 -1.85
N THR A 160 3.04 10.51 -2.95
CA THR A 160 3.92 10.76 -4.11
C THR A 160 5.11 11.66 -3.79
N GLN A 161 5.04 12.45 -2.72
CA GLN A 161 6.17 13.23 -2.21
C GLN A 161 7.40 12.36 -1.86
N TRP A 162 7.16 11.10 -1.48
CA TRP A 162 8.22 10.13 -1.16
C TRP A 162 8.85 9.50 -2.40
N THR A 163 8.26 9.71 -3.58
CA THR A 163 8.78 9.22 -4.85
C THR A 163 8.96 10.38 -5.83
N PRO A 164 9.99 11.23 -5.63
CA PRO A 164 10.18 12.43 -6.44
C PRO A 164 10.49 12.11 -7.91
N GLU A 165 10.17 13.03 -8.82
CA GLU A 165 10.49 12.88 -10.26
C GLU A 165 11.97 13.12 -10.56
N LYS A 166 12.62 13.92 -9.72
CA LYS A 166 14.04 14.21 -9.78
C LYS A 166 14.70 13.62 -8.54
N LEU A 167 15.75 12.86 -8.77
CA LEU A 167 16.61 12.31 -7.73
C LEU A 167 18.04 12.29 -8.28
N ASP A 168 18.96 12.92 -7.59
CA ASP A 168 20.29 13.19 -8.11
C ASP A 168 21.06 11.90 -8.40
N GLY A 169 21.59 11.83 -9.61
CA GLY A 169 22.29 10.65 -10.12
C GLY A 169 21.38 9.49 -10.53
N PHE A 170 20.05 9.68 -10.57
CA PHE A 170 19.12 8.69 -11.09
C PHE A 170 18.08 9.29 -12.07
N ARG A 171 17.51 8.42 -12.91
CA ARG A 171 16.38 8.70 -13.79
C ARG A 171 15.17 7.94 -13.29
N ALA A 172 14.09 8.68 -13.01
CA ALA A 172 12.84 8.11 -12.53
C ALA A 172 12.07 7.37 -13.62
N ALA A 173 11.56 6.18 -13.29
CA ALA A 173 10.49 5.53 -14.03
C ALA A 173 9.12 6.12 -13.64
N LYS A 174 8.06 5.70 -14.35
CA LYS A 174 6.70 6.02 -13.91
C LYS A 174 6.42 5.37 -12.54
N PRO A 175 5.79 6.09 -11.60
CA PRO A 175 5.44 5.53 -10.31
C PRO A 175 4.31 4.51 -10.49
N VAL A 176 4.29 3.52 -9.62
CA VAL A 176 3.15 2.63 -9.40
C VAL A 176 2.45 3.10 -8.14
N THR A 177 1.22 3.58 -8.28
CA THR A 177 0.42 4.12 -7.18
C THR A 177 -0.76 3.21 -6.86
N ASP A 178 -0.96 2.98 -5.57
CA ASP A 178 -2.09 2.33 -4.90
C ASP A 178 -2.61 3.33 -3.86
N PRO A 179 -3.91 3.34 -3.51
CA PRO A 179 -4.44 4.16 -2.42
C PRO A 179 -3.61 4.20 -1.13
N MET A 180 -2.93 3.10 -0.78
CA MET A 180 -2.12 2.98 0.44
C MET A 180 -0.62 2.88 0.21
N ALA A 181 -0.15 2.89 -1.04
CA ALA A 181 1.28 2.79 -1.31
C ALA A 181 1.67 3.46 -2.63
N VAL A 182 2.85 4.04 -2.67
CA VAL A 182 3.50 4.42 -3.93
C VAL A 182 4.86 3.75 -4.02
N SER A 183 5.23 3.36 -5.22
CA SER A 183 6.60 2.92 -5.49
C SER A 183 7.09 3.53 -6.79
N ARG A 184 8.38 3.81 -6.86
CA ARG A 184 9.03 4.27 -8.09
C ARG A 184 10.41 3.66 -8.19
N GLU A 185 10.70 3.11 -9.36
CA GLU A 185 12.03 2.66 -9.72
C GLU A 185 12.83 3.84 -10.29
N TYR A 186 14.12 3.85 -9.99
CA TYR A 186 15.07 4.78 -10.56
C TYR A 186 16.29 4.02 -11.07
N LEU A 187 16.74 4.39 -12.27
CA LEU A 187 17.93 3.84 -12.89
C LEU A 187 19.08 4.84 -12.77
N PRO A 188 20.33 4.40 -12.52
CA PRO A 188 21.48 5.31 -12.49
C PRO A 188 21.58 6.16 -13.77
N SER A 189 21.80 7.47 -13.60
CA SER A 189 21.91 8.42 -14.73
C SER A 189 23.24 8.29 -15.48
N SER A 190 24.28 7.82 -14.79
CA SER A 190 25.59 7.42 -15.31
C SER A 190 25.75 5.90 -15.25
N THR A 191 26.77 5.36 -15.91
CA THR A 191 27.20 3.95 -15.75
C THR A 191 27.86 3.75 -14.38
N ASP A 192 27.10 3.92 -13.30
CA ASP A 192 27.54 3.46 -11.98
C ASP A 192 27.63 1.92 -12.03
N GLU A 193 28.86 1.41 -12.03
CA GLU A 193 29.16 -0.02 -12.16
C GLU A 193 28.80 -0.83 -10.91
N ARG A 194 28.37 -0.17 -9.83
CA ARG A 194 27.98 -0.83 -8.58
C ARG A 194 26.48 -0.95 -8.43
N VAL A 195 25.74 0.01 -8.96
CA VAL A 195 24.29 0.11 -8.79
C VAL A 195 23.56 -0.37 -10.03
N LEU A 196 22.63 -1.30 -9.84
CA LEU A 196 21.74 -1.75 -10.89
C LEU A 196 20.48 -0.88 -10.96
N SER A 197 19.83 -0.67 -9.82
CA SER A 197 18.62 0.16 -9.70
C SER A 197 18.41 0.61 -8.26
N LEU A 198 17.59 1.64 -8.10
CA LEU A 198 17.01 2.09 -6.84
C LEU A 198 15.49 1.91 -6.91
N VAL A 199 14.88 1.45 -5.83
CA VAL A 199 13.43 1.49 -5.68
C VAL A 199 13.12 2.24 -4.39
N ILE A 200 12.22 3.22 -4.49
CA ILE A 200 11.65 3.88 -3.32
C ILE A 200 10.20 3.43 -3.20
N VAL A 201 9.82 2.98 -2.00
CA VAL A 201 8.45 2.60 -1.66
C VAL A 201 8.03 3.41 -0.44
N ALA A 202 6.84 4.00 -0.48
CA ALA A 202 6.18 4.54 0.68
C ALA A 202 4.82 3.86 0.87
N GLU A 203 4.56 3.36 2.08
CA GLU A 203 3.31 2.67 2.43
C GLU A 203 2.66 3.34 3.65
N GLN A 204 1.40 3.68 3.49
CA GLN A 204 0.54 4.27 4.51
C GLN A 204 -0.08 3.18 5.38
N TYR A 205 0.05 3.34 6.70
CA TYR A 205 -0.60 2.51 7.70
C TYR A 205 -1.70 3.28 8.42
N ARG A 206 -2.63 2.57 9.06
CA ARG A 206 -3.70 3.20 9.86
C ARG A 206 -3.18 4.00 11.05
N THR A 207 -2.03 3.61 11.62
CA THR A 207 -1.43 4.28 12.77
C THR A 207 0.09 4.27 12.71
N PRO A 208 0.78 5.23 13.35
CA PRO A 208 2.24 5.23 13.49
C PRO A 208 2.80 3.95 14.16
N LYS A 209 2.02 3.36 15.08
CA LYS A 209 2.39 2.10 15.73
C LYS A 209 2.44 0.94 14.74
N LEU A 210 1.50 0.88 13.79
CA LEU A 210 1.49 -0.13 12.74
C LEU A 210 2.62 0.09 11.73
N ALA A 211 2.90 1.34 11.35
CA ALA A 211 4.06 1.67 10.52
C ALA A 211 5.37 1.22 11.17
N SER A 212 5.56 1.52 12.46
CA SER A 212 6.73 1.08 13.23
C SER A 212 6.85 -0.44 13.33
N ALA A 213 5.72 -1.14 13.49
CA ALA A 213 5.68 -2.59 13.49
C ALA A 213 6.05 -3.17 12.10
N ALA A 214 5.55 -2.57 11.02
CA ALA A 214 5.88 -2.95 9.66
C ALA A 214 7.37 -2.73 9.33
N LEU A 215 7.95 -1.57 9.67
CA LEU A 215 9.39 -1.32 9.54
C LEU A 215 10.20 -2.42 10.24
N ARG A 216 9.83 -2.80 11.46
CA ARG A 216 10.53 -3.84 12.23
C ARG A 216 10.39 -5.23 11.60
N THR A 217 9.18 -5.62 11.26
CA THR A 217 8.88 -7.01 10.86
C THR A 217 9.17 -7.27 9.39
N GLN A 218 9.01 -6.27 8.52
CA GLN A 218 9.09 -6.44 7.08
C GLN A 218 10.44 -5.99 6.52
N ILE A 219 11.05 -4.95 7.12
CA ILE A 219 12.32 -4.41 6.64
C ILE A 219 13.45 -4.92 7.54
N LYS A 220 13.44 -4.62 8.84
CA LYS A 220 14.53 -5.07 9.73
C LYS A 220 14.64 -6.59 9.80
N GLY A 221 13.53 -7.31 9.65
CA GLY A 221 13.52 -8.78 9.57
C GLY A 221 14.05 -9.36 8.27
N ALA A 222 14.04 -8.59 7.16
CA ALA A 222 14.50 -9.04 5.85
C ALA A 222 15.94 -8.58 5.52
N TYR A 223 16.39 -7.49 6.14
CA TYR A 223 17.69 -6.86 5.87
C TYR A 223 18.62 -6.93 7.09
N THR A 224 18.74 -8.10 7.70
CA THR A 224 19.41 -8.28 9.00
C THR A 224 20.93 -8.13 8.97
N HIS A 225 21.55 -8.12 7.80
CA HIS A 225 22.99 -8.03 7.63
C HIS A 225 23.47 -6.57 7.63
N ASP A 226 24.68 -6.31 8.12
CA ASP A 226 25.31 -4.98 8.19
C ASP A 226 24.42 -3.90 8.82
N ALA A 227 23.50 -4.34 9.67
CA ALA A 227 22.39 -3.55 10.14
C ALA A 227 22.85 -2.47 11.12
N GLY A 228 22.29 -1.28 11.00
CA GLY A 228 22.65 -0.17 11.85
C GLY A 228 21.64 0.97 11.80
N SER A 229 21.96 2.02 12.56
CA SER A 229 21.26 3.28 12.46
C SER A 229 22.07 4.23 11.57
N VAL A 230 21.37 4.98 10.73
CA VAL A 230 21.92 6.09 9.95
C VAL A 230 21.06 7.32 10.17
N GLU A 231 21.55 8.48 9.78
CA GLU A 231 20.80 9.73 9.77
C GLU A 231 20.47 10.10 8.33
N VAL A 232 19.24 10.53 8.09
CA VAL A 232 18.68 10.88 6.79
C VAL A 232 17.80 12.11 6.98
N ASN A 233 18.20 13.24 6.42
CA ASN A 233 17.51 14.52 6.52
C ASN A 233 17.14 14.87 7.97
N GLY A 234 18.11 14.74 8.88
CA GLY A 234 17.95 14.97 10.33
C GLY A 234 17.10 13.92 11.07
N ARG A 235 16.64 12.87 10.39
CA ARG A 235 15.84 11.79 10.97
C ARG A 235 16.68 10.53 11.17
N LYS A 236 16.42 9.82 12.28
CA LYS A 236 17.01 8.51 12.52
C LYS A 236 16.35 7.46 11.61
N ALA A 237 17.14 6.86 10.73
CA ALA A 237 16.71 5.80 9.84
C ALA A 237 17.44 4.48 10.12
N TYR A 238 16.81 3.38 9.71
CA TYR A 238 17.41 2.06 9.71
C TYR A 238 18.20 1.84 8.43
N TYR A 239 19.38 1.25 8.55
CA TYR A 239 20.13 0.69 7.44
C TYR A 239 20.29 -0.81 7.63
N GLY A 240 20.28 -1.56 6.53
CA GLY A 240 20.65 -2.97 6.51
C GLY A 240 20.80 -3.52 5.10
N THR A 241 21.34 -4.72 4.99
CA THR A 241 21.48 -5.47 3.75
C THR A 241 20.80 -6.82 3.86
N ASP A 242 20.43 -7.42 2.72
CA ASP A 242 19.97 -8.81 2.67
C ASP A 242 21.15 -9.82 2.65
N GLY A 243 22.39 -9.32 2.80
CA GLY A 243 23.62 -10.09 2.70
C GLY A 243 23.96 -10.61 1.30
N LYS A 244 23.17 -10.28 0.27
CA LYS A 244 23.33 -10.84 -1.09
C LYS A 244 23.39 -9.79 -2.18
N ARG A 245 22.41 -8.90 -2.26
CA ARG A 245 22.24 -8.00 -3.40
C ARG A 245 21.68 -6.63 -3.03
N TYR A 246 20.94 -6.51 -1.94
CA TYR A 246 20.18 -5.31 -1.66
C TYR A 246 20.68 -4.62 -0.40
N ALA A 247 20.80 -3.31 -0.48
CA ALA A 247 21.00 -2.42 0.66
C ALA A 247 19.78 -1.52 0.81
N VAL A 248 19.26 -1.39 2.02
CA VAL A 248 18.07 -0.59 2.30
C VAL A 248 18.36 0.49 3.33
N VAL A 249 17.76 1.65 3.12
CA VAL A 249 17.54 2.66 4.16
C VAL A 249 16.04 2.83 4.33
N ALA A 250 15.55 2.75 5.55
CA ALA A 250 14.12 2.86 5.82
C ALA A 250 13.82 3.60 7.12
N PHE A 251 12.75 4.37 7.12
CA PHE A 251 12.29 5.14 8.26
C PHE A 251 10.77 5.22 8.27
N THR A 252 10.22 5.80 9.34
CA THR A 252 8.80 6.12 9.44
C THR A 252 8.62 7.62 9.54
N ASP A 253 7.62 8.14 8.83
CA ASP A 253 7.11 9.49 9.06
C ASP A 253 5.64 9.41 9.46
N GLY A 254 5.38 9.61 10.76
CA GLY A 254 4.09 9.32 11.38
C GLY A 254 3.56 7.92 10.99
N PRO A 255 2.41 7.82 10.32
CA PRO A 255 1.83 6.56 9.89
C PRO A 255 2.37 6.01 8.55
N VAL A 256 3.40 6.59 7.96
CA VAL A 256 4.02 6.12 6.69
C VAL A 256 5.32 5.39 6.96
N VAL A 257 5.56 4.27 6.27
CA VAL A 257 6.88 3.64 6.16
C VAL A 257 7.48 4.00 4.82
N VAL A 258 8.71 4.51 4.81
CA VAL A 258 9.47 4.82 3.60
C VAL A 258 10.69 3.91 3.54
N ALA A 259 10.94 3.29 2.38
CA ALA A 259 12.07 2.41 2.15
C ALA A 259 12.75 2.73 0.81
N CYS A 260 14.03 3.07 0.86
CA CYS A 260 14.92 3.23 -0.29
C CYS A 260 15.80 1.99 -0.38
N ALA A 261 15.66 1.19 -1.43
CA ALA A 261 16.44 -0.03 -1.62
C ALA A 261 17.27 0.04 -2.91
N LEU A 262 18.59 -0.07 -2.79
CA LEU A 262 19.49 -0.24 -3.92
C LEU A 262 19.74 -1.71 -4.20
N ALA A 263 19.72 -2.06 -5.49
CA ALA A 263 20.18 -3.33 -5.99
C ALA A 263 21.63 -3.21 -6.47
N ALA A 264 22.52 -4.04 -5.92
CA ALA A 264 23.89 -4.20 -6.38
C ALA A 264 23.92 -4.89 -7.75
N ARG A 265 24.88 -4.50 -8.58
CA ARG A 265 25.28 -5.27 -9.75
C ARG A 265 26.02 -6.55 -9.31
N PRO A 266 26.01 -7.62 -10.13
CA PRO A 266 26.78 -8.82 -9.83
C PRO A 266 28.24 -8.50 -9.53
N GLY A 267 28.81 -9.12 -8.49
CA GLY A 267 30.18 -8.87 -8.04
C GLY A 267 30.36 -7.65 -7.12
N THR A 268 29.30 -6.86 -6.89
CA THR A 268 29.32 -5.77 -5.91
C THR A 268 28.74 -6.25 -4.58
N ALA A 269 29.49 -6.04 -3.49
CA ALA A 269 29.00 -6.32 -2.15
C ALA A 269 27.91 -5.29 -1.74
N PRO A 270 26.75 -5.70 -1.21
CA PRO A 270 25.63 -4.78 -0.95
C PRO A 270 25.95 -3.74 0.14
N ASP A 271 26.80 -4.07 1.11
CA ASP A 271 27.26 -3.14 2.15
C ASP A 271 28.01 -1.93 1.58
N SER A 272 28.75 -2.13 0.48
CA SER A 272 29.44 -1.04 -0.24
C SER A 272 28.50 0.04 -0.80
N LEU A 273 27.19 -0.25 -0.88
CA LEU A 273 26.18 0.69 -1.34
C LEU A 273 25.67 1.63 -0.23
N LYS A 274 26.09 1.46 1.03
CA LYS A 274 25.59 2.22 2.19
C LYS A 274 25.55 3.72 1.96
N ALA A 275 26.68 4.32 1.59
CA ALA A 275 26.77 5.76 1.34
C ALA A 275 25.81 6.22 0.24
N ARG A 276 25.63 5.40 -0.80
CA ARG A 276 24.79 5.71 -1.96
C ARG A 276 23.30 5.65 -1.62
N VAL A 277 22.86 4.64 -0.86
CA VAL A 277 21.45 4.52 -0.45
C VAL A 277 21.08 5.58 0.58
N VAL A 278 22.01 5.94 1.47
CA VAL A 278 21.83 7.06 2.42
C VAL A 278 21.69 8.37 1.66
N ALA A 279 22.60 8.68 0.72
CA ALA A 279 22.54 9.91 -0.07
C ALA A 279 21.28 10.03 -0.95
N ALA A 280 20.72 8.89 -1.41
CA ALA A 280 19.44 8.88 -2.12
C ALA A 280 18.26 9.15 -1.17
N ALA A 281 18.27 8.55 0.02
CA ALA A 281 17.24 8.76 1.03
C ALA A 281 17.27 10.20 1.60
N ASP A 282 18.45 10.83 1.66
CA ASP A 282 18.67 12.18 2.21
C ASP A 282 17.99 13.29 1.38
N GLN A 283 17.66 12.98 0.13
CA GLN A 283 16.94 13.88 -0.78
C GLN A 283 15.41 13.82 -0.62
N LEU A 284 14.91 12.93 0.24
CA LEU A 284 13.49 12.83 0.53
C LEU A 284 13.07 13.86 1.61
N PRO A 285 11.81 14.33 1.56
CA PRO A 285 11.30 15.33 2.52
C PRO A 285 11.28 14.85 3.98
#